data_AF-A0A7J8XZ09-F1
#
_entry.id   AF-A0A7J8XZ09-F1
#
_cell.length_a   1.000
_cell.length_b   1.000
_cell.length_c   1.000
_cell.angle_alpha   90.00
_cell.angle_beta   90.00
_cell.angle_gamma   90.00
#
_symmetry.space_group_name_H-M   'P 1'
#
loop_
_entity.id
_entity.type
_entity.pdbx_description
1 polymer ?
#
loop_
_entity_poly.entity_id
_entity_poly.type
_entity_poly.pdbx_seq_one_letter_code
_entity_poly.pdbx_strand_id
1 'polypeptide(L)'
;MDNTSSINVLFPSLPCGLHEFAASCLVLAQPTFLVFCLFVSLFVVKAKGKSRKKPDLPPGPTPWPIIGNIPEILSKKNKPTYRWIHGFMKELNTDIACIRLANTHVISVTSPEIAREFLKKHDAVFASRPVTMATEYSSRGFLTIAVVPWGDQWKKMRKVMASEIMTPARLSSLLDKRTEEVDNLVRFIYNQCKSNSGSSAVINLRLAARQCTGNVIRKMMFNRRYFGEGRKDGGPGYEEVEYIESVFTVLHHLYSFILSDYLPWLRPLDLEGHEKIVSEAMKVLNGYNDPLIDKRVKEWKDGKRKEPEDLLDAFILAKDSEGKPALSVEEIKAQCTEMMFATLDNPSNAVEWAMAEMINQPEILQKATEEIERVVGNQRWVQESDIPRLNYVKSCAREAF
;
A
#
# COMPACT_ATOMS: atom_id res chain seq x y z
N MET A 1 -25.01 -24.50 -97.57
CA MET A 1 -25.73 -23.24 -97.33
C MET A 1 -26.18 -23.24 -95.89
N ASP A 2 -25.47 -22.44 -95.10
CA ASP A 2 -25.93 -21.65 -93.96
C ASP A 2 -26.85 -22.31 -92.91
N ASN A 3 -26.31 -22.54 -91.71
CA ASN A 3 -26.38 -21.50 -90.68
C ASN A 3 -25.66 -21.92 -89.39
N THR A 4 -24.67 -21.12 -89.03
CA THR A 4 -24.02 -21.05 -87.72
C THR A 4 -24.98 -20.47 -86.68
N SER A 5 -25.15 -21.17 -85.55
CA SER A 5 -25.75 -20.63 -84.34
C SER A 5 -24.95 -21.15 -83.14
N SER A 6 -24.01 -20.32 -82.69
CA SER A 6 -23.26 -20.53 -81.45
C SER A 6 -24.10 -19.98 -80.28
N ILE A 7 -24.59 -20.87 -79.42
CA ILE A 7 -25.24 -20.49 -78.16
C ILE A 7 -24.13 -20.25 -77.13
N ASN A 8 -23.84 -18.99 -76.84
CA ASN A 8 -23.01 -18.60 -75.70
C ASN A 8 -23.83 -18.72 -74.41
N VAL A 9 -23.56 -19.74 -73.61
CA VAL A 9 -24.04 -19.83 -72.22
C VAL A 9 -23.07 -19.04 -71.33
N LEU A 10 -23.46 -17.83 -70.94
CA LEU A 10 -22.81 -17.09 -69.87
C LEU A 10 -23.09 -17.79 -68.54
N PHE A 11 -22.08 -18.41 -67.93
CA PHE A 11 -22.13 -18.73 -66.52
C PHE A 11 -21.90 -17.45 -65.71
N PRO A 12 -22.75 -17.09 -64.74
CA PRO A 12 -22.46 -15.98 -63.85
C PRO A 12 -21.24 -16.34 -63.01
N SER A 13 -20.20 -15.51 -63.09
CA SER A 13 -19.05 -15.56 -62.19
C SER A 13 -19.56 -15.39 -60.75
N LEU A 14 -19.31 -16.40 -59.91
CA LEU A 14 -19.51 -16.27 -58.47
C LEU A 14 -18.69 -15.08 -57.95
N PRO A 15 -19.22 -14.28 -57.01
CA PRO A 15 -18.51 -13.11 -56.51
C PRO A 15 -17.24 -13.54 -55.76
N CYS A 16 -16.10 -13.01 -56.22
CA CYS A 16 -14.75 -13.28 -55.73
C CYS A 16 -14.61 -13.10 -54.19
N GLY A 17 -15.49 -12.34 -53.55
CA GLY A 17 -15.46 -12.06 -52.11
C GLY A 17 -15.85 -13.24 -51.19
N LEU A 18 -16.58 -14.26 -51.68
CA LEU A 18 -16.98 -15.40 -50.84
C LEU A 18 -15.81 -16.34 -50.53
N HIS A 19 -14.87 -16.49 -51.46
CA HIS A 19 -13.66 -17.30 -51.26
C HIS A 19 -12.67 -16.61 -50.31
N GLU A 20 -12.50 -15.29 -50.42
CA GLU A 20 -11.66 -14.52 -49.50
C GLU A 20 -12.24 -14.45 -48.08
N PHE A 21 -13.57 -14.34 -47.96
CA PHE A 21 -14.25 -14.37 -46.67
C PHE A 21 -14.15 -15.75 -46.00
N ALA A 22 -14.37 -16.84 -46.76
CA ALA A 22 -14.23 -18.20 -46.25
C ALA A 22 -12.77 -18.53 -45.85
N ALA A 23 -11.79 -18.10 -46.65
CA ALA A 23 -10.37 -18.26 -46.33
C ALA A 23 -9.98 -17.49 -45.05
N SER A 24 -10.49 -16.27 -44.87
CA SER A 24 -10.27 -15.46 -43.66
C SER A 24 -10.90 -16.11 -42.42
N CYS A 25 -12.11 -16.68 -42.54
CA CYS A 25 -12.75 -17.43 -41.45
C CYS A 25 -11.98 -18.73 -41.11
N LEU A 26 -11.44 -19.44 -42.09
CA LEU A 26 -10.63 -20.65 -41.88
C LEU A 26 -9.30 -20.34 -41.19
N VAL A 27 -8.63 -19.25 -41.57
CA VAL A 27 -7.37 -18.81 -40.94
C VAL A 27 -7.59 -18.36 -39.48
N LEU A 28 -8.75 -17.78 -39.14
CA LEU A 28 -9.11 -17.44 -37.75
C LEU A 28 -9.64 -18.65 -36.94
N ALA A 29 -10.24 -19.64 -37.61
CA ALA A 29 -10.72 -20.87 -36.97
C ALA A 29 -9.59 -21.83 -36.55
N GLN A 30 -8.45 -21.83 -37.24
CA GLN A 30 -7.30 -22.67 -36.91
C GLN A 30 -6.64 -22.36 -35.55
N PRO A 31 -6.31 -21.11 -35.20
CA PRO A 31 -5.72 -20.80 -33.89
C PRO A 31 -6.73 -21.01 -32.76
N THR A 32 -8.03 -20.73 -32.98
CA THR A 32 -9.07 -20.94 -31.96
C THR A 32 -9.32 -22.43 -31.70
N PHE A 33 -9.31 -23.27 -32.73
CA PHE A 33 -9.38 -24.73 -32.59
C PHE A 33 -8.15 -25.31 -31.89
N LEU A 34 -6.94 -24.82 -32.21
CA LEU A 34 -5.72 -25.23 -31.53
C LEU A 34 -5.74 -24.85 -30.04
N VAL A 35 -6.19 -23.64 -29.71
CA VAL A 35 -6.38 -23.21 -28.31
C VAL A 35 -7.41 -24.09 -27.60
N PHE A 36 -8.53 -24.42 -28.25
CA PHE A 36 -9.55 -25.32 -27.71
C PHE A 36 -8.99 -26.73 -27.46
N CYS A 37 -8.24 -27.30 -28.41
CA CYS A 37 -7.60 -28.62 -28.26
C CYS A 37 -6.53 -28.62 -27.15
N LEU A 38 -5.74 -27.54 -27.02
CA LEU A 38 -4.81 -27.35 -25.91
C LEU A 38 -5.55 -27.28 -24.57
N PHE A 39 -6.67 -26.57 -24.52
CA PHE A 39 -7.52 -26.50 -23.34
C PHE A 39 -8.05 -27.89 -22.97
N VAL A 40 -8.67 -28.63 -23.90
CA VAL A 40 -9.21 -29.98 -23.67
C VAL A 40 -8.13 -30.97 -23.25
N SER A 41 -6.96 -30.94 -23.89
CA SER A 41 -5.85 -31.84 -23.54
C SER A 41 -5.31 -31.59 -22.12
N LEU A 42 -5.22 -30.33 -21.67
CA LEU A 42 -4.85 -29.98 -20.30
C LEU A 42 -5.87 -30.49 -19.27
N PHE A 43 -7.16 -30.52 -19.61
CA PHE A 43 -8.20 -31.13 -18.77
C PHE A 43 -8.07 -32.66 -18.69
N VAL A 44 -7.83 -33.33 -19.82
CA VAL A 44 -7.73 -34.80 -19.90
C VAL A 44 -6.48 -35.32 -19.17
N VAL A 45 -5.35 -34.62 -19.27
CA VAL A 45 -4.10 -35.00 -18.59
C VAL A 45 -4.24 -34.89 -17.06
N LYS A 46 -4.98 -33.88 -16.56
CA LYS A 46 -5.26 -33.76 -15.12
C LYS A 46 -6.20 -34.85 -14.59
N ALA A 47 -7.14 -35.33 -15.40
CA ALA A 47 -8.07 -36.38 -14.99
C ALA A 47 -7.39 -37.74 -14.76
N LYS A 48 -6.21 -37.98 -15.35
CA LYS A 48 -5.48 -39.26 -15.26
C LYS A 48 -4.38 -39.30 -14.20
N GLY A 49 -4.12 -38.21 -13.49
CA GLY A 49 -3.12 -38.18 -12.42
C GLY A 49 -3.62 -38.87 -11.15
N LYS A 50 -2.92 -39.91 -10.66
CA LYS A 50 -3.15 -40.46 -9.32
C LYS A 50 -2.93 -39.35 -8.28
N SER A 51 -4.03 -38.83 -7.73
CA SER A 51 -4.00 -37.82 -6.68
C SER A 51 -3.47 -38.47 -5.39
N ARG A 52 -2.27 -38.06 -4.94
CA ARG A 52 -1.86 -38.22 -3.55
C ARG A 52 -2.94 -37.58 -2.68
N LYS A 53 -3.41 -38.23 -1.60
CA LYS A 53 -4.33 -37.61 -0.63
C LYS A 53 -3.71 -36.30 -0.15
N LYS A 54 -4.15 -35.19 -0.73
CA LYS A 54 -3.73 -33.86 -0.30
C LYS A 54 -4.45 -33.60 1.03
N PRO A 55 -3.79 -32.94 1.99
CA PRO A 55 -4.49 -32.48 3.17
C PRO A 55 -5.68 -31.61 2.73
N ASP A 56 -6.78 -31.73 3.46
CA ASP A 56 -7.97 -30.96 3.19
C ASP A 56 -7.67 -29.47 3.35
N LEU A 57 -8.01 -28.70 2.31
CA LEU A 57 -7.93 -27.24 2.36
C LEU A 57 -9.23 -26.70 2.96
N PRO A 58 -9.21 -25.49 3.54
CA PRO A 58 -10.45 -24.80 3.91
C PRO A 58 -11.42 -24.71 2.72
N PRO A 59 -12.74 -24.60 2.98
CA PRO A 59 -13.74 -24.46 1.93
C PRO A 59 -13.47 -23.22 1.06
N GLY A 60 -13.97 -23.21 -0.16
CA GLY A 60 -13.77 -22.07 -1.05
C GLY A 60 -14.49 -22.22 -2.39
N PRO A 61 -14.53 -21.14 -3.18
CA PRO A 61 -15.12 -21.17 -4.51
C PRO A 61 -14.41 -22.19 -5.40
N THR A 62 -15.16 -22.88 -6.26
CA THR A 62 -14.57 -23.86 -7.18
C THR A 62 -13.63 -23.15 -8.16
N PRO A 63 -12.34 -23.48 -8.20
CA PRO A 63 -11.37 -22.75 -9.02
C PRO A 63 -11.42 -23.19 -10.48
N TRP A 64 -11.27 -22.23 -11.40
CA TRP A 64 -11.05 -22.55 -12.81
C TRP A 64 -9.67 -23.20 -13.00
N PRO A 65 -9.49 -24.03 -14.03
CA PRO A 65 -8.19 -24.58 -14.35
C PRO A 65 -7.18 -23.46 -14.62
N ILE A 66 -5.97 -23.63 -14.07
CA ILE A 66 -4.80 -22.75 -14.26
C ILE A 66 -4.95 -21.40 -13.57
N ILE A 67 -6.01 -20.64 -13.84
CA ILE A 67 -6.20 -19.27 -13.37
C ILE A 67 -6.94 -19.15 -12.02
N GLY A 68 -7.54 -20.24 -11.53
CA GLY A 68 -8.22 -20.24 -10.24
C GLY A 68 -9.47 -19.36 -10.24
N ASN A 69 -9.60 -18.48 -9.26
CA ASN A 69 -10.73 -17.59 -9.04
C ASN A 69 -10.48 -16.15 -9.53
N ILE A 70 -9.44 -15.95 -10.35
CA ILE A 70 -9.11 -14.64 -10.94
C ILE A 70 -10.29 -14.07 -11.76
N PRO A 71 -10.97 -14.85 -12.63
CA PRO A 71 -12.11 -14.33 -13.40
C PRO A 71 -13.24 -13.78 -12.52
N GLU A 72 -13.54 -14.42 -11.40
CA GLU A 72 -14.59 -13.99 -10.47
C GLU A 72 -14.24 -12.64 -9.86
N ILE A 73 -12.99 -12.45 -9.44
CA ILE A 73 -12.51 -11.15 -8.91
C ILE A 73 -12.59 -10.08 -10.00
N LEU A 74 -12.08 -10.37 -11.20
CA LEU A 74 -12.10 -9.44 -12.32
C LEU A 74 -13.51 -9.12 -12.83
N SER A 75 -14.48 -10.01 -12.67
CA SER A 75 -15.89 -9.78 -13.06
C SER A 75 -16.59 -8.77 -12.14
N LYS A 76 -16.03 -8.50 -10.95
CA LYS A 76 -16.61 -7.64 -9.91
C LYS A 76 -15.84 -6.32 -9.76
N LYS A 77 -15.26 -5.78 -10.84
CA LYS A 77 -14.36 -4.59 -10.84
C LYS A 77 -14.82 -3.40 -9.98
N ASN A 78 -16.12 -3.22 -9.76
CA ASN A 78 -16.66 -2.10 -8.98
C ASN A 78 -16.79 -2.36 -7.48
N LYS A 79 -16.33 -3.51 -6.96
CA LYS A 79 -16.34 -3.82 -5.52
C LYS A 79 -14.91 -4.04 -5.01
N PRO A 80 -14.53 -3.47 -3.87
CA PRO A 80 -13.28 -3.82 -3.20
C PRO A 80 -13.17 -5.33 -2.97
N THR A 81 -12.00 -5.91 -3.23
CA THR A 81 -11.77 -7.37 -3.14
C THR A 81 -12.18 -7.94 -1.77
N TYR A 82 -11.89 -7.23 -0.67
CA TYR A 82 -12.27 -7.68 0.67
C TYR A 82 -13.79 -7.83 0.85
N ARG A 83 -14.62 -7.01 0.19
CA ARG A 83 -16.08 -7.12 0.24
C ARG A 83 -16.59 -8.32 -0.53
N TRP A 84 -15.95 -8.63 -1.66
CA TRP A 84 -16.23 -9.87 -2.38
C TRP A 84 -15.86 -11.09 -1.52
N ILE A 85 -14.68 -11.06 -0.87
CA ILE A 85 -14.23 -12.13 0.02
C ILE A 85 -15.24 -12.37 1.15
N HIS A 86 -15.56 -11.31 1.88
CA HIS A 86 -16.51 -11.38 2.99
C HIS A 86 -17.91 -11.84 2.55
N GLY A 87 -18.38 -11.38 1.39
CA GLY A 87 -19.67 -11.76 0.83
C GLY A 87 -19.76 -13.27 0.57
N PHE A 88 -18.78 -13.86 -0.12
CA PHE A 88 -18.82 -15.30 -0.39
C PHE A 88 -18.62 -16.13 0.89
N MET A 89 -17.77 -15.68 1.84
CA MET A 89 -17.58 -16.39 3.12
C MET A 89 -18.89 -16.45 3.91
N LYS A 90 -19.68 -15.38 3.87
CA LYS A 90 -21.02 -15.34 4.44
C LYS A 90 -21.98 -16.31 3.74
N GLU A 91 -21.94 -16.40 2.41
CA GLU A 91 -22.76 -17.36 1.64
C GLU A 91 -22.38 -18.82 1.96
N LEU A 92 -21.10 -19.10 2.17
CA LEU A 92 -20.59 -20.42 2.56
C LEU A 92 -20.76 -20.73 4.06
N ASN A 93 -21.20 -19.76 4.87
CA ASN A 93 -21.31 -19.86 6.32
C ASN A 93 -20.01 -20.41 6.96
N THR A 94 -18.88 -19.79 6.63
CA THR A 94 -17.55 -20.20 7.10
C THR A 94 -16.73 -19.02 7.58
N ASP A 95 -15.94 -19.25 8.64
CA ASP A 95 -14.99 -18.27 9.17
C ASP A 95 -13.58 -18.38 8.61
N ILE A 96 -13.34 -19.39 7.78
CA ILE A 96 -12.08 -19.62 7.07
C ILE A 96 -12.35 -20.12 5.66
N ALA A 97 -11.69 -19.53 4.68
CA ALA A 97 -11.85 -19.90 3.29
C ALA A 97 -10.54 -19.90 2.50
N CYS A 98 -10.44 -20.79 1.50
CA CYS A 98 -9.32 -20.88 0.59
C CYS A 98 -9.73 -20.43 -0.82
N ILE A 99 -9.13 -19.33 -1.29
CA ILE A 99 -9.33 -18.79 -2.63
C ILE A 99 -8.08 -19.09 -3.44
N ARG A 100 -8.24 -19.67 -4.63
CA ARG A 100 -7.08 -20.00 -5.46
C ARG A 100 -6.87 -18.91 -6.49
N LEU A 101 -5.73 -18.23 -6.48
CA LEU A 101 -5.34 -17.25 -7.49
C LEU A 101 -4.18 -17.82 -8.29
N ALA A 102 -4.49 -18.33 -9.48
CA ALA A 102 -3.57 -19.14 -10.28
C ALA A 102 -2.96 -20.33 -9.50
N ASN A 103 -1.67 -20.27 -9.17
CA ASN A 103 -0.96 -21.28 -8.38
C ASN A 103 -0.84 -20.93 -6.88
N THR A 104 -1.40 -19.80 -6.45
CA THR A 104 -1.35 -19.32 -5.08
C THR A 104 -2.65 -19.63 -4.35
N HIS A 105 -2.57 -20.14 -3.11
CA HIS A 105 -3.71 -20.23 -2.21
C HIS A 105 -3.72 -19.02 -1.28
N VAL A 106 -4.82 -18.26 -1.32
CA VAL A 106 -5.09 -17.15 -0.41
C VAL A 106 -6.09 -17.62 0.63
N ILE A 107 -5.65 -17.70 1.88
CA ILE A 107 -6.50 -18.09 3.00
C ILE A 107 -7.05 -16.84 3.67
N SER A 108 -8.37 -16.70 3.69
CA SER A 108 -9.08 -15.60 4.34
C SER A 108 -9.72 -16.08 5.63
N VAL A 109 -9.66 -15.26 6.68
CA VAL A 109 -10.19 -15.58 8.01
C VAL A 109 -10.99 -14.40 8.55
N THR A 110 -12.16 -14.69 9.12
CA THR A 110 -13.06 -13.70 9.76
C THR A 110 -13.28 -13.97 11.25
N SER A 111 -12.82 -15.10 11.80
CA SER A 111 -12.93 -15.43 13.22
C SER A 111 -11.72 -14.92 14.03
N PRO A 112 -11.95 -14.21 15.16
CA PRO A 112 -10.90 -13.84 16.11
C PRO A 112 -10.17 -15.05 16.72
N GLU A 113 -10.88 -16.16 16.94
CA GLU A 113 -10.32 -17.40 17.47
C GLU A 113 -9.29 -17.99 16.51
N ILE A 114 -9.64 -18.09 15.23
CA ILE A 114 -8.71 -18.56 14.19
C ILE A 114 -7.56 -17.56 13.99
N ALA A 115 -7.84 -16.25 14.03
CA ALA A 115 -6.81 -15.22 13.94
C ALA A 115 -5.72 -15.40 15.02
N ARG A 116 -6.11 -15.74 16.25
CA ARG A 116 -5.17 -16.02 17.35
C ARG A 116 -4.33 -17.27 17.13
N GLU A 117 -4.82 -18.27 16.40
CA GLU A 117 -4.04 -19.46 16.08
C GLU A 117 -2.82 -19.10 15.22
N PHE A 118 -2.97 -18.31 14.16
CA PHE A 118 -1.83 -17.99 13.28
C PHE A 118 -1.08 -16.69 13.63
N LEU A 119 -1.69 -15.73 14.33
CA LEU A 119 -0.99 -14.50 14.74
C LEU A 119 -0.28 -14.62 16.10
N LYS A 120 -0.60 -15.64 16.91
CA LYS A 120 -0.02 -15.81 18.25
C LYS A 120 0.53 -17.21 18.52
N LYS A 121 -0.29 -18.25 18.35
CA LYS A 121 0.13 -19.61 18.74
C LYS A 121 1.12 -20.23 17.74
N HIS A 122 0.93 -19.95 16.47
CA HIS A 122 1.77 -20.42 15.36
C HIS A 122 2.45 -19.26 14.62
N ASP A 123 2.67 -18.14 15.32
CA ASP A 123 3.18 -16.89 14.75
C ASP A 123 4.49 -17.08 13.96
N ALA A 124 5.41 -17.91 14.45
CA ALA A 124 6.67 -18.22 13.78
C ALA A 124 6.48 -18.88 12.40
N VAL A 125 5.43 -19.69 12.24
CA VAL A 125 5.10 -20.36 10.96
C VAL A 125 4.54 -19.35 9.95
N PHE A 126 3.76 -18.38 10.42
CA PHE A 126 3.07 -17.37 9.59
C PHE A 126 3.76 -16.00 9.60
N ALA A 127 5.00 -15.93 10.09
CA ALA A 127 5.72 -14.67 10.27
C ALA A 127 6.15 -14.02 8.95
N SER A 128 6.29 -14.80 7.88
CA SER A 128 6.80 -14.33 6.59
C SER A 128 5.81 -13.41 5.86
N ARG A 129 6.32 -12.70 4.85
CA ARG A 129 5.54 -11.80 3.99
C ARG A 129 5.54 -12.30 2.55
N PRO A 130 4.42 -12.18 1.83
CA PRO A 130 4.39 -12.51 0.42
C PRO A 130 5.22 -11.51 -0.38
N VAL A 131 5.95 -12.02 -1.38
CA VAL A 131 6.73 -11.23 -2.32
C VAL A 131 5.82 -10.81 -3.48
N THR A 132 5.70 -9.50 -3.67
CA THR A 132 4.97 -8.86 -4.76
C THR A 132 5.85 -7.83 -5.46
N MET A 133 5.48 -7.44 -6.68
CA MET A 133 6.15 -6.37 -7.41
C MET A 133 6.22 -5.09 -6.56
N ALA A 134 5.11 -4.64 -5.99
CA ALA A 134 5.08 -3.39 -5.22
C ALA A 134 5.95 -3.47 -3.95
N THR A 135 5.97 -4.62 -3.27
CA THR A 135 6.85 -4.82 -2.09
C THR A 135 8.34 -4.85 -2.47
N GLU A 136 8.69 -5.38 -3.64
CA GLU A 136 10.08 -5.40 -4.13
C GLU A 136 10.59 -3.97 -4.33
N TYR A 137 9.82 -3.12 -5.02
CA TYR A 137 10.16 -1.72 -5.27
C TYR A 137 10.21 -0.88 -3.98
N SER A 138 9.15 -0.95 -3.17
CA SER A 138 9.03 -0.12 -1.95
C SER A 138 10.07 -0.45 -0.89
N SER A 139 10.57 -1.70 -0.85
CA SER A 139 11.60 -2.14 0.10
C SER A 139 13.03 -2.13 -0.46
N ARG A 140 13.23 -1.60 -1.68
CA ARG A 140 14.52 -1.62 -2.39
C ARG A 140 15.14 -3.02 -2.49
N GLY A 141 14.34 -4.01 -2.90
CA GLY A 141 14.79 -5.40 -2.95
C GLY A 141 14.91 -6.03 -1.57
N PHE A 142 13.93 -5.75 -0.69
CA PHE A 142 13.77 -6.37 0.62
C PHE A 142 14.82 -6.01 1.67
N LEU A 143 15.23 -4.74 1.71
CA LEU A 143 16.16 -4.21 2.71
C LEU A 143 15.47 -3.69 3.99
N THR A 144 14.14 -3.64 4.03
CA THR A 144 13.35 -2.99 5.10
C THR A 144 12.82 -3.98 6.15
N ILE A 145 11.81 -3.62 6.97
CA ILE A 145 11.24 -4.50 8.01
C ILE A 145 9.78 -4.91 7.76
N ALA A 146 8.92 -4.05 7.21
CA ALA A 146 7.47 -4.27 7.26
C ALA A 146 6.97 -5.33 6.25
N VAL A 147 7.54 -5.31 5.05
CA VAL A 147 7.09 -6.12 3.90
C VAL A 147 8.10 -7.20 3.48
N VAL A 148 9.18 -7.37 4.25
CA VAL A 148 10.28 -8.29 3.96
C VAL A 148 9.95 -9.71 4.41
N PRO A 149 10.24 -10.75 3.59
CA PRO A 149 10.13 -12.13 4.01
C PRO A 149 10.91 -12.43 5.29
N TRP A 150 10.42 -13.36 6.09
CA TRP A 150 11.11 -13.72 7.33
C TRP A 150 12.50 -14.28 7.02
N GLY A 151 13.52 -13.76 7.71
CA GLY A 151 14.91 -14.12 7.49
C GLY A 151 15.85 -13.22 8.28
N ASP A 152 17.15 -13.34 8.03
CA ASP A 152 18.17 -12.63 8.81
C ASP A 152 18.12 -11.12 8.58
N GLN A 153 17.76 -10.67 7.37
CA GLN A 153 17.54 -9.25 7.09
C GLN A 153 16.43 -8.67 7.97
N TRP A 154 15.27 -9.33 8.00
CA TRP A 154 14.14 -8.91 8.84
C TRP A 154 14.52 -8.90 10.32
N LYS A 155 15.22 -9.94 10.81
CA LYS A 155 15.68 -10.01 12.22
C LYS A 155 16.62 -8.86 12.55
N LYS A 156 17.57 -8.55 11.66
CA LYS A 156 18.50 -7.43 11.80
C LYS A 156 17.76 -6.10 11.87
N MET A 157 16.89 -5.81 10.92
CA MET A 157 16.11 -4.56 10.91
C MET A 157 15.19 -4.47 12.13
N ARG A 158 14.54 -5.57 12.54
CA ARG A 158 13.74 -5.62 13.76
C ARG A 158 14.53 -5.30 15.02
N LYS A 159 15.76 -5.82 15.12
CA LYS A 159 16.64 -5.51 16.25
C LYS A 159 16.97 -4.02 16.30
N VAL A 160 17.42 -3.43 15.18
CA VAL A 160 17.78 -2.00 15.10
C VAL A 160 16.56 -1.11 15.37
N MET A 161 15.41 -1.41 14.76
CA MET A 161 14.19 -0.65 15.00
C MET A 161 13.78 -0.69 16.48
N ALA A 162 13.86 -1.85 17.13
CA ALA A 162 13.49 -1.97 18.54
C ALA A 162 14.49 -1.29 19.49
N SER A 163 15.80 -1.35 19.21
CA SER A 163 16.83 -0.83 20.11
C SER A 163 17.10 0.67 19.92
N GLU A 164 17.03 1.18 18.69
CA GLU A 164 17.47 2.55 18.38
C GLU A 164 16.31 3.53 18.16
N ILE A 165 15.21 3.04 17.57
CA ILE A 165 14.15 3.89 17.01
C ILE A 165 12.90 3.87 17.88
N MET A 166 12.37 2.69 18.20
CA MET A 166 11.10 2.49 18.90
C MET A 166 11.29 2.37 20.41
N THR A 167 12.13 3.23 21.00
CA THR A 167 12.34 3.26 22.46
C THR A 167 11.59 4.41 23.12
N PRO A 168 11.18 4.28 24.39
CA PRO A 168 10.60 5.39 25.13
C PRO A 168 11.51 6.62 25.18
N ALA A 169 12.83 6.41 25.36
CA ALA A 169 13.81 7.48 25.37
C ALA A 169 13.84 8.24 24.03
N ARG A 170 13.82 7.52 22.89
CA ARG A 170 13.77 8.15 21.56
C ARG A 170 12.47 8.89 21.32
N LEU A 171 11.34 8.34 21.77
CA LEU A 171 10.05 9.00 21.69
C LEU A 171 10.06 10.32 22.48
N SER A 172 10.59 10.31 23.70
CA SER A 172 10.73 11.51 24.54
C SER A 172 11.69 12.53 23.94
N SER A 173 12.85 12.13 23.42
CA SER A 173 13.83 13.05 22.85
C SER A 173 13.35 13.78 21.58
N LEU A 174 12.30 13.26 20.94
CA LEU A 174 11.71 13.84 19.73
C LEU A 174 10.38 14.57 20.01
N LEU A 175 10.00 14.76 21.28
CA LEU A 175 8.75 15.41 21.67
C LEU A 175 8.63 16.81 21.07
N ASP A 176 9.65 17.66 21.23
CA ASP A 176 9.63 19.05 20.74
C ASP A 176 9.38 19.13 19.23
N LYS A 177 9.92 18.18 18.47
CA LYS A 177 9.71 18.09 17.02
C LYS A 177 8.26 17.78 16.67
N ARG A 178 7.60 16.91 17.44
CA ARG A 178 6.17 16.60 17.23
C ARG A 178 5.29 17.78 17.64
N THR A 179 5.57 18.40 18.79
CA THR A 179 4.85 19.57 19.28
C THR A 179 4.93 20.73 18.28
N GLU A 180 6.13 21.04 17.77
CA GLU A 180 6.33 22.09 16.76
C GLU A 180 5.45 21.86 15.52
N GLU A 181 5.37 20.62 15.05
CA GLU A 181 4.62 20.27 13.84
C GLU A 181 3.10 20.33 14.02
N VAL A 182 2.60 19.96 15.20
CA VAL A 182 1.18 20.12 15.56
C VAL A 182 0.82 21.60 15.72
N ASP A 183 1.67 22.41 16.35
CA ASP A 183 1.45 23.87 16.49
C ASP A 183 1.40 24.54 15.11
N ASN A 184 2.25 24.10 14.19
CA ASN A 184 2.25 24.59 12.82
C ASN A 184 0.97 24.18 12.06
N LEU A 185 0.40 23.00 12.31
CA LEU A 185 -0.91 22.60 11.76
C LEU A 185 -2.01 23.55 12.25
N VAL A 186 -2.05 23.84 13.55
CA VAL A 186 -3.03 24.77 14.14
C VAL A 186 -2.90 26.15 13.49
N ARG A 187 -1.66 26.64 13.32
CA ARG A 187 -1.39 27.91 12.63
C ARG A 187 -1.87 27.91 11.18
N PHE A 188 -1.64 26.82 10.45
CA PHE A 188 -2.12 26.66 9.08
C PHE A 188 -3.65 26.75 9.00
N ILE A 189 -4.36 26.01 9.86
CA ILE A 189 -5.83 26.05 9.93
C ILE A 189 -6.32 27.46 10.30
N TYR A 190 -5.70 28.09 11.29
CA TYR A 190 -6.04 29.46 11.70
C TYR A 190 -5.87 30.47 10.56
N ASN A 191 -4.77 30.38 9.80
CA ASN A 191 -4.54 31.25 8.64
C ASN A 191 -5.60 31.05 7.55
N GLN A 192 -5.99 29.81 7.28
CA GLN A 192 -7.07 29.48 6.35
C GLN A 192 -8.42 30.06 6.78
N CYS A 193 -8.71 30.08 8.09
CA CYS A 193 -9.89 30.73 8.64
C CYS A 193 -9.83 32.25 8.50
N LYS A 194 -8.67 32.86 8.76
CA LYS A 194 -8.50 34.33 8.71
C LYS A 194 -8.56 34.89 7.29
N SER A 195 -8.04 34.17 6.29
CA SER A 195 -8.02 34.63 4.90
C SER A 195 -9.41 34.65 4.24
N ASN A 196 -10.41 33.98 4.81
CA ASN A 196 -11.79 33.97 4.31
C ASN A 196 -12.62 35.10 4.96
N SER A 197 -12.36 36.33 4.55
CA SER A 197 -13.08 37.52 5.01
C SER A 197 -14.49 37.61 4.40
N GLY A 198 -15.42 36.75 4.82
CA GLY A 198 -16.84 36.86 4.44
C GLY A 198 -17.64 35.56 4.37
N SER A 199 -17.01 34.39 4.45
CA SER A 199 -17.66 33.08 4.50
C SER A 199 -16.93 32.14 5.45
N SER A 200 -17.64 31.15 6.02
CA SER A 200 -17.01 30.11 6.83
C SER A 200 -15.96 29.37 6.01
N ALA A 201 -14.71 29.41 6.44
CA ALA A 201 -13.61 28.72 5.76
C ALA A 201 -13.87 27.21 5.72
N VAL A 202 -13.75 26.61 4.53
CA VAL A 202 -13.83 25.16 4.36
C VAL A 202 -12.41 24.58 4.42
N ILE A 203 -12.17 23.69 5.38
CA ILE A 203 -10.88 23.03 5.57
C ILE A 203 -10.91 21.65 4.93
N ASN A 204 -9.97 21.38 4.02
CA ASN A 204 -9.75 20.03 3.52
C ASN A 204 -9.03 19.21 4.60
N LEU A 205 -9.79 18.42 5.35
CA LEU A 205 -9.28 17.64 6.46
C LEU A 205 -8.25 16.59 6.02
N ARG A 206 -8.49 15.90 4.91
CA ARG A 206 -7.55 14.91 4.34
C ARG A 206 -6.19 15.53 4.08
N LEU A 207 -6.17 16.69 3.42
CA LEU A 207 -4.94 17.42 3.14
C LEU A 207 -4.25 17.84 4.45
N ALA A 208 -5.00 18.40 5.40
CA ALA A 208 -4.47 18.86 6.68
C ALA A 208 -3.87 17.70 7.50
N ALA A 209 -4.57 16.56 7.58
CA ALA A 209 -4.12 15.37 8.30
C ALA A 209 -2.87 14.76 7.68
N ARG A 210 -2.87 14.54 6.35
CA ARG A 210 -1.72 14.00 5.61
C ARG A 210 -0.50 14.91 5.70
N GLN A 211 -0.71 16.22 5.62
CA GLN A 211 0.39 17.18 5.74
C GLN A 211 0.97 17.21 7.15
N CYS A 212 0.12 17.14 8.17
CA CYS A 212 0.59 17.06 9.56
C CYS A 212 1.44 15.81 9.79
N THR A 213 0.90 14.63 9.46
CA THR A 213 1.62 13.37 9.70
C THR A 213 2.89 13.28 8.88
N GLY A 214 2.85 13.71 7.61
CA GLY A 214 4.01 13.79 6.73
C GLY A 214 5.10 14.73 7.24
N ASN A 215 4.74 15.89 7.79
CA ASN A 215 5.73 16.80 8.35
C ASN A 215 6.27 16.33 9.70
N VAL A 216 5.44 15.72 10.55
CA VAL A 216 5.87 15.13 11.82
C VAL A 216 6.98 14.09 11.57
N ILE A 217 6.74 13.11 10.68
CA ILE A 217 7.75 12.09 10.42
C ILE A 217 8.99 12.68 9.75
N ARG A 218 8.84 13.63 8.83
CA ARG A 218 9.98 14.29 8.16
C ARG A 218 10.82 15.11 9.12
N LYS A 219 10.19 15.81 10.07
CA LYS A 219 10.88 16.53 11.13
C LYS A 219 11.60 15.55 12.06
N MET A 220 10.96 14.45 12.44
CA MET A 220 11.59 13.41 13.26
C MET A 220 12.73 12.68 12.54
N MET A 221 12.65 12.52 11.21
CA MET A 221 13.62 11.78 10.42
C MET A 221 14.81 12.65 9.99
N PHE A 222 14.55 13.85 9.48
CA PHE A 222 15.55 14.69 8.82
C PHE A 222 15.78 16.05 9.49
N ASN A 223 15.10 16.31 10.61
CA ASN A 223 15.06 17.61 11.27
C ASN A 223 14.65 18.76 10.32
N ARG A 224 13.74 18.45 9.38
CA ARG A 224 13.25 19.38 8.35
C ARG A 224 11.74 19.27 8.19
N ARG A 225 11.10 20.42 7.99
CA ARG A 225 9.67 20.52 7.69
C ARG A 225 9.39 20.41 6.18
N TYR A 226 10.17 21.14 5.38
CA TYR A 226 9.96 21.24 3.93
C TYR A 226 11.14 20.64 3.15
N PHE A 227 10.84 20.08 1.98
CA PHE A 227 11.85 19.77 0.95
C PHE A 227 12.22 21.02 0.14
N GLY A 228 11.24 21.89 -0.15
CA GLY A 228 11.39 23.16 -0.88
C GLY A 228 11.18 24.41 -0.01
N GLU A 229 10.71 25.50 -0.63
CA GLU A 229 10.51 26.81 0.01
C GLU A 229 9.33 26.87 0.99
N GLY A 230 8.43 25.88 0.96
CA GLY A 230 7.19 25.87 1.74
C GLY A 230 6.23 26.99 1.34
N ARG A 231 5.20 27.23 2.17
CA ARG A 231 4.20 28.29 1.93
C ARG A 231 4.06 29.23 3.12
N LYS A 232 3.74 30.50 2.83
CA LYS A 232 3.53 31.55 3.84
C LYS A 232 2.39 31.25 4.81
N ASP A 233 1.38 30.53 4.36
CA ASP A 233 0.24 30.11 5.19
C ASP A 233 0.59 28.93 6.13
N GLY A 234 1.76 28.31 5.97
CA GLY A 234 2.20 27.12 6.71
C GLY A 234 1.78 25.79 6.07
N GLY A 235 1.06 25.84 4.93
CA GLY A 235 0.61 24.68 4.17
C GLY A 235 1.72 23.96 3.38
N PRO A 236 1.37 22.91 2.62
CA PRO A 236 2.32 22.17 1.79
C PRO A 236 2.75 22.95 0.54
N GLY A 237 4.05 22.97 0.25
CA GLY A 237 4.59 23.40 -1.05
C GLY A 237 4.39 22.33 -2.13
N TYR A 238 4.93 22.59 -3.33
CA TYR A 238 4.83 21.66 -4.46
C TYR A 238 5.47 20.31 -4.13
N GLU A 239 6.68 20.33 -3.59
CA GLU A 239 7.47 19.15 -3.25
C GLU A 239 6.80 18.31 -2.15
N GLU A 240 6.15 18.96 -1.18
CA GLU A 240 5.37 18.25 -0.16
C GLU A 240 4.19 17.49 -0.75
N VAL A 241 3.44 18.12 -1.65
CA VAL A 241 2.28 17.50 -2.31
C VAL A 241 2.76 16.34 -3.17
N GLU A 242 3.75 16.57 -4.04
CA GLU A 242 4.29 15.55 -4.94
C GLU A 242 4.86 14.35 -4.16
N TYR A 243 5.55 14.60 -3.05
CA TYR A 243 6.07 13.54 -2.19
C TYR A 243 4.95 12.73 -1.54
N ILE A 244 3.97 13.39 -0.92
CA ILE A 244 2.86 12.70 -0.25
C ILE A 244 2.01 11.92 -1.26
N GLU A 245 1.73 12.47 -2.43
CA GLU A 245 1.01 11.77 -3.49
C GLU A 245 1.78 10.53 -3.98
N SER A 246 3.11 10.63 -4.09
CA SER A 246 3.97 9.49 -4.42
C SER A 246 3.96 8.42 -3.33
N VAL A 247 3.97 8.82 -2.04
CA VAL A 247 3.79 7.91 -0.89
C VAL A 247 2.48 7.13 -1.03
N PHE A 248 1.36 7.82 -1.22
CA PHE A 248 0.05 7.18 -1.37
C PHE A 248 -0.06 6.35 -2.65
N THR A 249 0.62 6.75 -3.73
CA THR A 249 0.67 5.97 -4.96
C THR A 249 1.32 4.61 -4.71
N VAL A 250 2.45 4.55 -4.00
CA VAL A 250 3.07 3.27 -3.64
C VAL A 250 2.18 2.47 -2.71
N LEU A 251 1.64 3.10 -1.65
CA LEU A 251 0.77 2.43 -0.68
C LEU A 251 -0.49 1.82 -1.32
N HIS A 252 -1.08 2.48 -2.32
CA HIS A 252 -2.23 1.97 -3.04
C HIS A 252 -1.94 0.66 -3.80
N HIS A 253 -0.68 0.45 -4.19
CA HIS A 253 -0.24 -0.74 -4.90
C HIS A 253 0.35 -1.82 -3.98
N LEU A 254 0.64 -1.51 -2.70
CA LEU A 254 1.08 -2.51 -1.74
C LEU A 254 -0.02 -3.53 -1.50
N TYR A 255 0.26 -4.78 -1.84
CA TYR A 255 -0.67 -5.91 -1.73
C TYR A 255 -2.02 -5.70 -2.45
N SER A 256 -2.07 -4.80 -3.44
CA SER A 256 -3.22 -4.71 -4.34
C SER A 256 -3.29 -5.97 -5.21
N PHE A 257 -4.45 -6.23 -5.79
CA PHE A 257 -4.60 -7.35 -6.72
C PHE A 257 -3.92 -6.97 -8.05
N ILE A 258 -2.68 -7.42 -8.22
CA ILE A 258 -1.90 -7.24 -9.46
C ILE A 258 -1.76 -8.59 -10.14
N LEU A 259 -2.12 -8.67 -11.42
CA LEU A 259 -2.15 -9.95 -12.12
C LEU A 259 -0.77 -10.62 -12.21
N SER A 260 0.30 -9.83 -12.38
CA SER A 260 1.67 -10.32 -12.49
C SER A 260 2.22 -10.93 -11.21
N ASP A 261 1.67 -10.61 -10.03
CA ASP A 261 2.05 -11.26 -8.76
C ASP A 261 1.59 -12.73 -8.70
N TYR A 262 0.50 -13.07 -9.41
CA TYR A 262 -0.05 -14.43 -9.47
C TYR A 262 0.34 -15.17 -10.75
N LEU A 263 0.62 -14.44 -11.83
CA LEU A 263 1.03 -14.94 -13.14
C LEU A 263 2.34 -14.26 -13.57
N PRO A 264 3.51 -14.65 -13.02
CA PRO A 264 4.76 -13.92 -13.19
C PRO A 264 5.22 -13.74 -14.64
N TRP A 265 4.83 -14.64 -15.55
CA TRP A 265 5.13 -14.52 -16.98
C TRP A 265 4.44 -13.33 -17.66
N LEU A 266 3.46 -12.68 -17.00
CA LEU A 266 2.82 -11.46 -17.48
C LEU A 266 3.55 -10.18 -17.01
N ARG A 267 4.49 -10.27 -16.07
CA ARG A 267 5.21 -9.10 -15.54
C ARG A 267 5.86 -8.24 -16.63
N PRO A 268 6.58 -8.81 -17.64
CA PRO A 268 7.21 -8.00 -18.69
C PRO A 268 6.23 -7.18 -19.54
N LEU A 269 4.94 -7.53 -19.53
CA LEU A 269 3.92 -6.82 -20.30
C LEU A 269 3.36 -5.60 -19.57
N ASP A 270 3.52 -5.52 -18.24
CA ASP A 270 2.96 -4.48 -17.37
C ASP A 270 1.53 -4.06 -17.79
N LEU A 271 0.64 -5.04 -17.95
CA LEU A 271 -0.67 -4.88 -18.62
C LEU A 271 -1.54 -3.76 -18.04
N GLU A 272 -1.37 -3.47 -16.75
CA GLU A 272 -2.13 -2.47 -16.00
C GLU A 272 -1.27 -1.22 -15.67
N GLY A 273 0.00 -1.20 -16.06
CA GLY A 273 0.93 -0.10 -15.81
C GLY A 273 1.41 0.03 -14.36
N HIS A 274 1.06 -0.92 -13.49
CA HIS A 274 1.34 -0.86 -12.06
C HIS A 274 2.84 -0.78 -11.76
N GLU A 275 3.68 -1.53 -12.48
CA GLU A 275 5.12 -1.53 -12.24
C GLU A 275 5.74 -0.19 -12.64
N LYS A 276 5.33 0.37 -13.78
CA LYS A 276 5.71 1.72 -14.18
C LYS A 276 5.28 2.77 -13.14
N ILE A 277 4.03 2.75 -12.70
CA ILE A 277 3.48 3.71 -11.72
C ILE A 277 4.27 3.67 -10.40
N VAL A 278 4.49 2.47 -9.84
CA VAL A 278 5.24 2.30 -8.59
C VAL A 278 6.70 2.72 -8.77
N SER A 279 7.32 2.36 -9.90
CA SER A 279 8.70 2.75 -10.22
C SER A 279 8.86 4.27 -10.32
N GLU A 280 7.93 4.97 -10.99
CA GLU A 280 7.94 6.43 -11.10
C GLU A 280 7.74 7.10 -9.74
N ALA A 281 6.78 6.64 -8.93
CA ALA A 281 6.58 7.15 -7.58
C ALA A 281 7.82 6.93 -6.70
N MET A 282 8.46 5.75 -6.76
CA MET A 282 9.69 5.48 -6.01
C MET A 282 10.86 6.36 -6.46
N LYS A 283 10.96 6.70 -7.75
CA LYS A 283 11.98 7.65 -8.24
C LYS A 283 11.81 9.03 -7.60
N VAL A 284 10.58 9.52 -7.50
CA VAL A 284 10.27 10.79 -6.82
C VAL A 284 10.69 10.72 -5.35
N LEU A 285 10.24 9.70 -4.62
CA LEU A 285 10.56 9.53 -3.20
C LEU A 285 12.07 9.46 -2.94
N ASN A 286 12.78 8.67 -3.74
CA ASN A 286 14.24 8.54 -3.65
C ASN A 286 14.95 9.85 -4.02
N GLY A 287 14.42 10.60 -5.00
CA GLY A 287 14.95 11.91 -5.39
C GLY A 287 14.95 12.93 -4.25
N TYR A 288 13.96 12.86 -3.35
CA TYR A 288 13.91 13.72 -2.17
C TYR A 288 14.71 13.16 -0.98
N ASN A 289 14.64 11.85 -0.72
CA ASN A 289 15.25 11.25 0.47
C ASN A 289 16.77 11.06 0.32
N ASP A 290 17.23 10.51 -0.79
CA ASP A 290 18.61 10.01 -0.92
C ASP A 290 19.65 11.13 -0.80
N PRO A 291 19.49 12.31 -1.43
CA PRO A 291 20.45 13.40 -1.26
C PRO A 291 20.60 13.87 0.19
N LEU A 292 19.51 13.87 0.96
CA LEU A 292 19.54 14.24 2.38
C LEU A 292 20.30 13.19 3.20
N ILE A 293 20.04 11.91 2.92
CA ILE A 293 20.67 10.78 3.61
C ILE A 293 22.16 10.71 3.28
N ASP A 294 22.54 10.77 2.01
CA ASP A 294 23.93 10.70 1.56
C ASP A 294 24.74 11.87 2.12
N LYS A 295 24.17 13.07 2.12
CA LYS A 295 24.80 14.24 2.74
C LYS A 295 25.02 14.01 4.24
N ARG A 296 24.02 13.51 4.96
CA ARG A 296 24.13 13.29 6.41
C ARG A 296 25.15 12.20 6.77
N VAL A 297 25.17 11.10 6.02
CA VAL A 297 26.18 10.04 6.16
C VAL A 297 27.58 10.61 5.97
N LYS A 298 27.78 11.48 4.97
CA LYS A 298 29.06 12.15 4.73
C LYS A 298 29.43 13.09 5.87
N GLU A 299 28.49 13.88 6.41
CA GLU A 299 28.73 14.77 7.54
C GLU A 299 29.22 14.02 8.79
N TRP A 300 28.66 12.84 9.09
CA TRP A 300 29.15 11.97 10.16
C TRP A 300 30.55 11.41 9.88
N LYS A 301 30.80 10.93 8.65
CA LYS A 301 32.13 10.43 8.26
C LYS A 301 33.21 11.51 8.33
N ASP A 302 32.87 12.75 7.96
CA ASP A 302 33.77 13.91 7.99
C ASP A 302 33.94 14.49 9.41
N GLY A 303 33.26 13.96 10.44
CA GLY A 303 33.30 14.48 11.81
C GLY A 303 32.66 15.86 11.98
N LYS A 304 31.81 16.28 11.03
CA LYS A 304 31.11 17.58 11.07
C LYS A 304 29.92 17.58 12.03
N ARG A 305 29.43 16.40 12.41
CA ARG A 305 28.40 16.20 13.43
C ARG A 305 28.99 15.49 14.63
N LYS A 306 28.55 15.89 15.81
CA LYS A 306 29.04 15.38 17.10
C LYS A 306 27.95 14.65 17.88
N GLU A 307 26.71 15.14 17.78
CA GLU A 307 25.57 14.63 18.55
C GLU A 307 24.43 14.20 17.62
N PRO A 308 23.71 13.11 17.94
CA PRO A 308 22.54 12.69 17.19
C PRO A 308 21.33 13.60 17.50
N GLU A 309 20.68 14.11 16.45
CA GLU A 309 19.56 15.04 16.60
C GLU A 309 18.20 14.45 16.21
N ASP A 310 18.20 13.43 15.36
CA ASP A 310 17.01 12.88 14.69
C ASP A 310 17.12 11.36 14.47
N LEU A 311 16.09 10.75 13.86
CA LEU A 311 16.05 9.30 13.61
C LEU A 311 17.06 8.87 12.54
N LEU A 312 17.39 9.74 11.57
CA LEU A 312 18.42 9.43 10.59
C LEU A 312 19.79 9.28 11.27
N ASP A 313 20.14 10.18 12.19
CA ASP A 313 21.37 10.05 12.98
C ASP A 313 21.37 8.75 13.80
N ALA A 314 20.22 8.33 14.35
CA ALA A 314 20.09 7.05 15.04
C ALA A 314 20.38 5.85 14.13
N PHE A 315 19.86 5.83 12.90
CA PHE A 315 20.15 4.78 11.93
C PHE A 315 21.63 4.74 11.52
N ILE A 316 22.24 5.91 11.29
CA ILE A 316 23.66 6.03 10.90
C ILE A 316 24.58 5.53 12.02
N LEU A 317 24.25 5.85 13.27
CA LEU A 317 25.08 5.50 14.42
C LEU A 317 24.81 4.09 14.97
N ALA A 318 23.72 3.44 14.58
CA ALA A 318 23.36 2.11 15.02
C ALA A 318 24.54 1.13 14.85
N LYS A 319 24.84 0.35 15.89
CA LYS A 319 25.94 -0.62 15.90
C LYS A 319 25.43 -2.05 16.07
N ASP A 320 26.12 -2.99 15.43
CA ASP A 320 25.91 -4.40 15.66
C ASP A 320 26.59 -4.87 16.96
N SER A 321 26.52 -6.17 17.25
CA SER A 321 27.15 -6.76 18.44
C SER A 321 28.68 -6.67 18.45
N GLU A 322 29.32 -6.38 17.31
CA GLU A 322 30.77 -6.22 17.17
C GLU A 322 31.19 -4.74 17.21
N GLY A 323 30.26 -3.81 17.43
CA GLY A 323 30.53 -2.37 17.42
C GLY A 323 30.73 -1.77 16.02
N LYS A 324 30.44 -2.53 14.95
CA LYS A 324 30.48 -2.04 13.56
C LYS A 324 29.13 -1.42 13.19
N PRO A 325 29.06 -0.56 12.14
CA PRO A 325 27.78 -0.04 11.66
C PRO A 325 26.79 -1.18 11.40
N ALA A 326 25.61 -1.13 12.03
CA ALA A 326 24.59 -2.16 11.92
C ALA A 326 23.93 -2.20 10.53
N LEU A 327 23.91 -1.04 9.86
CA LEU A 327 23.21 -0.82 8.60
C LEU A 327 24.18 -0.29 7.53
N SER A 328 24.01 -0.78 6.31
CA SER A 328 24.57 -0.16 5.11
C SER A 328 23.79 1.11 4.74
N VAL A 329 24.37 1.97 3.89
CA VAL A 329 23.71 3.20 3.45
C VAL A 329 22.41 2.91 2.69
N GLU A 330 22.37 1.84 1.88
CA GLU A 330 21.16 1.47 1.15
C GLU A 330 20.05 0.97 2.08
N GLU A 331 20.39 0.31 3.19
CA GLU A 331 19.41 -0.08 4.21
C GLU A 331 18.87 1.11 4.97
N ILE A 332 19.72 2.11 5.25
CA ILE A 332 19.28 3.37 5.86
C ILE A 332 18.30 4.07 4.91
N LYS A 333 18.63 4.18 3.61
CA LYS A 333 17.73 4.75 2.59
C LYS A 333 16.41 4.00 2.51
N ALA A 334 16.45 2.68 2.43
CA ALA A 334 15.26 1.84 2.37
C ALA A 334 14.38 2.05 3.62
N GLN A 335 14.97 2.03 4.82
CA GLN A 335 14.23 2.14 6.07
C GLN A 335 13.67 3.54 6.30
N CYS A 336 14.39 4.60 5.91
CA CYS A 336 13.86 5.97 5.95
C CYS A 336 12.62 6.10 5.07
N THR A 337 12.63 5.55 3.85
CA THR A 337 11.46 5.56 2.98
C THR A 337 10.31 4.71 3.55
N GLU A 338 10.58 3.52 4.09
CA GLU A 338 9.53 2.68 4.71
C GLU A 338 8.89 3.34 5.93
N MET A 339 9.66 4.08 6.73
CA MET A 339 9.12 4.87 7.84
C MET A 339 8.11 5.92 7.37
N MET A 340 8.31 6.53 6.20
CA MET A 340 7.34 7.48 5.63
C MET A 340 6.04 6.77 5.23
N PHE A 341 6.12 5.58 4.63
CA PHE A 341 4.94 4.78 4.31
C PHE A 341 4.14 4.44 5.58
N ALA A 342 4.82 3.90 6.60
CA ALA A 342 4.16 3.35 7.79
C ALA A 342 3.52 4.42 8.71
N THR A 343 4.09 5.63 8.74
CA THR A 343 3.71 6.67 9.70
C THR A 343 2.89 7.80 9.12
N LEU A 344 2.68 7.84 7.80
CA LEU A 344 1.88 8.87 7.17
C LEU A 344 0.42 8.46 7.05
N ASP A 345 0.17 7.32 6.39
CA ASP A 345 -1.18 6.86 6.01
C ASP A 345 -2.04 6.54 7.24
N ASN A 346 -1.54 5.64 8.10
CA ASN A 346 -2.26 5.16 9.29
C ASN A 346 -2.82 6.29 10.17
N PRO A 347 -2.00 7.22 10.72
CA PRO A 347 -2.53 8.29 11.56
C PRO A 347 -3.37 9.31 10.78
N SER A 348 -3.06 9.57 9.50
CA SER A 348 -3.85 10.54 8.72
C SER A 348 -5.26 10.04 8.45
N ASN A 349 -5.43 8.75 8.12
CA ASN A 349 -6.74 8.12 7.96
C ASN A 349 -7.49 8.05 9.28
N ALA A 350 -6.82 7.72 10.40
CA ALA A 350 -7.45 7.68 11.71
C ALA A 350 -8.05 9.04 12.10
N VAL A 351 -7.30 10.13 11.88
CA VAL A 351 -7.81 11.50 12.11
C VAL A 351 -8.95 11.84 11.16
N GLU A 352 -8.79 11.53 9.87
CA GLU A 352 -9.82 11.83 8.86
C GLU A 352 -11.16 11.15 9.19
N TRP A 353 -11.14 9.84 9.48
CA TRP A 353 -12.34 9.08 9.82
C TRP A 353 -12.93 9.46 11.17
N ALA A 354 -12.09 9.65 12.21
CA ALA A 354 -12.60 10.05 13.52
C ALA A 354 -13.34 11.38 13.45
N MET A 355 -12.78 12.37 12.76
CA MET A 355 -13.44 13.66 12.58
C MET A 355 -14.67 13.55 11.68
N ALA A 356 -14.63 12.74 10.61
CA ALA A 356 -15.80 12.53 9.75
C ALA A 356 -17.00 11.96 10.55
N GLU A 357 -16.76 10.95 11.38
CA GLU A 357 -17.79 10.37 12.25
C GLU A 357 -18.27 11.36 13.32
N MET A 358 -17.36 12.09 13.96
CA MET A 358 -17.71 13.10 14.96
C MET A 358 -18.52 14.27 14.38
N ILE A 359 -18.22 14.70 13.16
CA ILE A 359 -18.99 15.77 12.47
C ILE A 359 -20.39 15.28 12.10
N ASN A 360 -20.52 14.01 11.70
CA ASN A 360 -21.82 13.40 11.41
C ASN A 360 -22.65 13.12 12.67
N GLN A 361 -22.03 13.07 13.86
CA GLN A 361 -22.69 12.84 15.14
C GLN A 361 -22.29 13.94 16.15
N PRO A 362 -22.93 15.13 16.10
CA PRO A 362 -22.50 16.32 16.84
C PRO A 362 -22.37 16.12 18.36
N GLU A 363 -23.19 15.25 18.96
CA GLU A 363 -23.09 14.91 20.39
C GLU A 363 -21.74 14.29 20.76
N ILE A 364 -21.13 13.50 19.87
CA ILE A 364 -19.81 12.90 20.09
C ILE A 364 -18.76 14.00 20.06
N LEU A 365 -18.80 14.89 19.06
CA LEU A 365 -17.87 16.01 18.96
C LEU A 365 -17.96 16.94 20.17
N GLN A 366 -19.18 17.22 20.63
CA GLN A 366 -19.43 18.04 21.81
C GLN A 366 -18.80 17.41 23.07
N LYS A 367 -19.07 16.12 23.35
CA LYS A 367 -18.49 15.41 24.50
C LYS A 367 -16.96 15.36 24.46
N ALA A 368 -16.38 15.20 23.28
CA ALA A 368 -14.92 15.25 23.09
C ALA A 368 -14.35 16.63 23.43
N THR A 369 -15.03 17.69 23.00
CA THR A 369 -14.66 19.08 23.28
C THR A 369 -14.78 19.39 24.78
N GLU A 370 -15.88 19.00 25.41
CA GLU A 370 -16.12 19.17 26.86
C GLU A 370 -15.07 18.42 27.70
N GLU A 371 -14.62 17.24 27.27
CA GLU A 371 -13.53 16.54 27.94
C GLU A 371 -12.22 17.33 27.86
N ILE A 372 -11.87 17.87 26.68
CA ILE A 372 -10.66 18.67 26.50
C ILE A 372 -10.72 19.92 27.39
N GLU A 373 -11.84 20.64 27.39
CA GLU A 373 -12.04 21.82 28.24
C GLU A 373 -11.92 21.49 29.73
N ARG A 374 -12.50 20.37 30.17
CA ARG A 374 -12.42 19.93 31.57
C ARG A 374 -11.01 19.51 32.00
N VAL A 375 -10.26 18.82 31.13
CA VAL A 375 -8.96 18.22 31.47
C VAL A 375 -7.81 19.21 31.27
N VAL A 376 -7.87 20.02 30.21
CA VAL A 376 -6.79 20.90 29.76
C VAL A 376 -7.09 22.37 30.08
N GLY A 377 -8.36 22.78 29.99
CA GLY A 377 -8.78 24.18 30.13
C GLY A 377 -8.53 25.01 28.87
N ASN A 378 -8.65 26.33 29.02
CA ASN A 378 -8.54 27.30 27.91
C ASN A 378 -7.27 28.19 27.97
N GLN A 379 -6.35 27.90 28.90
CA GLN A 379 -5.15 28.71 29.13
C GLN A 379 -3.90 28.19 28.38
N ARG A 380 -3.96 26.99 27.80
CA ARG A 380 -2.86 26.36 27.08
C ARG A 380 -3.36 25.36 26.04
N TRP A 381 -2.48 25.00 25.11
CA TRP A 381 -2.71 23.92 24.15
C TRP A 381 -2.64 22.53 24.81
N VAL A 382 -3.32 21.57 24.18
CA VAL A 382 -3.24 20.14 24.53
C VAL A 382 -1.81 19.64 24.35
N GLN A 383 -1.30 18.85 25.29
CA GLN A 383 0.03 18.24 25.22
C GLN A 383 -0.07 16.71 25.27
N GLU A 384 0.94 16.00 24.79
CA GLU A 384 0.96 14.52 24.81
C GLU A 384 0.82 13.95 26.24
N SER A 385 1.28 14.68 27.25
CA SER A 385 1.14 14.32 28.66
C SER A 385 -0.32 14.35 29.17
N ASP A 386 -1.24 14.97 28.44
CA ASP A 386 -2.67 14.98 28.78
C ASP A 386 -3.41 13.72 28.28
N ILE A 387 -2.88 13.03 27.27
CA ILE A 387 -3.50 11.85 26.62
C ILE A 387 -3.97 10.79 27.63
N PRO A 388 -3.23 10.46 28.72
CA PRO A 388 -3.71 9.51 29.72
C PRO A 388 -5.07 9.89 30.34
N ARG A 389 -5.40 11.19 30.41
CA ARG A 389 -6.64 11.72 31.01
C ARG A 389 -7.76 12.01 29.99
N LEU A 390 -7.47 11.99 28.70
CA LEU A 390 -8.43 12.23 27.61
C LEU A 390 -9.09 10.91 27.16
N ASN A 391 -9.87 10.28 28.05
CA ASN A 391 -10.40 8.94 27.84
C ASN A 391 -11.45 8.88 26.73
N TYR A 392 -12.30 9.89 26.63
CA TYR A 392 -13.32 9.98 25.59
C TYR A 392 -12.69 10.23 24.22
N VAL A 393 -11.77 11.19 24.10
CA VAL A 393 -11.05 11.46 22.85
C VAL A 393 -10.28 10.21 22.37
N LYS A 394 -9.59 9.51 23.28
CA LYS A 394 -8.94 8.23 22.95
C LYS A 394 -9.94 7.17 22.47
N SER A 395 -11.14 7.16 23.02
CA SER A 395 -12.19 6.21 22.61
C SER A 395 -12.72 6.54 21.21
N CYS A 396 -12.94 7.82 20.89
CA CYS A 396 -13.30 8.25 19.54
C CYS A 396 -12.23 7.84 18.51
N ALA A 397 -10.95 8.05 18.84
CA ALA A 397 -9.86 7.67 17.96
C ALA A 397 -9.74 6.15 17.76
N ARG A 398 -10.08 5.34 18.77
CA ARG A 398 -10.09 3.87 18.70
C ARG A 398 -11.29 3.31 17.95
N GLU A 399 -12.46 3.94 18.05
CA GLU A 399 -13.67 3.48 17.35
C GLU A 399 -13.58 3.75 15.84
N ALA A 400 -12.88 4.82 15.45
CA ALA A 400 -12.69 5.18 14.05
C ALA A 400 -11.69 4.28 13.29
N PHE A 401 -10.94 3.42 14.00
CA PHE A 401 -9.85 2.60 13.47
C PHE A 401 -10.12 1.12 13.73
#